data_AF-A0A7L2QEL2-F1
#
_entry.id   AF-A0A7L2QEL2-F1
#
_cell.length_a   1.000
_cell.length_b   1.000
_cell.length_c   1.000
_cell.angle_alpha   90.00
_cell.angle_beta   90.00
_cell.angle_gamma   90.00
#
_symmetry.space_group_name_H-M   'P 1'
#
loop_
_entity.id
_entity.type
_entity.pdbx_description
1 polymer ?
#
loop_
_entity_poly.entity_id
_entity_poly.type
_entity_poly.pdbx_seq_one_letter_code
_entity_poly.pdbx_strand_id
1 'polypeptide(L)'
;HSSPGATADAEAWERLWAQSRLVLHIEGQVLTCSLSAPCDLLAELVPCWQPVSSGPCQPLPGLQQPAGGKGPQEFGGLRPHPNLCVQVWSGGQVRLTQCLRDPGTFPGALPGRPDDLLLLQHGGNASLCAVERGACTPLASFTSRGAGHPGLLEQDLQRDVAVGQCQQLWHPSNRTGVVLWACPLHKYLRTHWALVWMGVLLGAACLLLLLLMKKEDVKGWLKSLRAGYGSKGE
;
A
#
# COMPACT_ATOMS: atom_id res chain seq x y z
N HIS A 1 10.55 -16.71 44.17
CA HIS A 1 9.47 -15.97 44.83
C HIS A 1 8.95 -14.90 43.88
N SER A 2 7.90 -15.22 43.13
CA SER A 2 7.18 -14.26 42.29
C SER A 2 6.19 -13.52 43.19
N SER A 3 6.26 -12.20 43.24
CA SER A 3 5.43 -11.39 44.15
C SER A 3 3.96 -11.44 43.70
N PRO A 4 3.01 -11.89 44.53
CA PRO A 4 1.60 -12.08 44.15
C PRO A 4 0.86 -10.78 43.81
N GLY A 5 1.42 -9.61 44.14
CA GLY A 5 0.86 -8.30 43.73
C GLY A 5 1.09 -7.97 42.25
N ALA A 6 2.24 -8.38 41.68
CA ALA A 6 2.59 -8.00 40.29
C ALA A 6 1.70 -8.70 39.24
N THR A 7 1.18 -9.90 39.55
CA THR A 7 0.30 -10.66 38.67
C THR A 7 -1.13 -10.13 38.65
N ALA A 8 -1.64 -9.67 39.81
CA ALA A 8 -2.97 -9.09 39.91
C ALA A 8 -3.07 -7.75 39.15
N ASP A 9 -2.02 -6.93 39.21
CA ASP A 9 -1.93 -5.67 38.47
C ASP A 9 -1.83 -5.91 36.95
N ALA A 10 -1.09 -6.93 36.52
CA ALA A 10 -0.97 -7.26 35.09
C ALA A 10 -2.31 -7.72 34.49
N GLU A 11 -3.04 -8.59 35.18
CA GLU A 11 -4.38 -9.02 34.73
C GLU A 11 -5.38 -7.86 34.68
N ALA A 12 -5.28 -6.91 35.61
CA ALA A 12 -6.12 -5.72 35.62
C ALA A 12 -5.88 -4.85 34.37
N TRP A 13 -4.61 -4.63 34.01
CA TRP A 13 -4.24 -3.91 32.77
C TRP A 13 -4.71 -4.63 31.52
N GLU A 14 -4.58 -5.96 31.44
CA GLU A 14 -5.08 -6.72 30.29
C GLU A 14 -6.60 -6.62 30.14
N ARG A 15 -7.35 -6.71 31.26
CA ARG A 15 -8.81 -6.52 31.26
C ARG A 15 -9.20 -5.10 30.83
N LEU A 16 -8.45 -4.10 31.26
CA LEU A 16 -8.68 -2.70 30.89
C LEU A 16 -8.56 -2.50 29.38
N TRP A 17 -7.48 -3.00 28.77
CA TRP A 17 -7.26 -2.88 27.33
C TRP A 17 -8.26 -3.71 26.52
N ALA A 18 -8.64 -4.90 27.01
CA ALA A 18 -9.68 -5.72 26.38
C ALA A 18 -11.06 -5.02 26.32
N GLN A 19 -11.34 -4.10 27.25
CA GLN A 19 -12.56 -3.30 27.29
C GLN A 19 -12.42 -1.94 26.60
N SER A 20 -11.20 -1.54 26.24
CA SER A 20 -10.93 -0.28 25.58
C SER A 20 -11.14 -0.41 24.06
N ARG A 21 -11.60 0.66 23.42
CA ARG A 21 -11.85 0.68 21.98
C ARG A 21 -11.32 1.94 21.34
N LEU A 22 -10.60 1.76 20.24
CA LEU A 22 -10.22 2.83 19.33
C LEU A 22 -11.17 2.81 18.15
N VAL A 23 -11.81 3.95 17.86
CA VAL A 23 -12.68 4.11 16.69
C VAL A 23 -12.16 5.26 15.85
N LEU A 24 -12.01 5.02 14.55
CA LEU A 24 -11.67 6.06 13.59
C LEU A 24 -12.95 6.63 12.98
N HIS A 25 -12.93 7.91 12.69
CA HIS A 25 -13.99 8.61 11.98
C HIS A 25 -13.40 9.46 10.88
N ILE A 26 -14.21 9.72 9.86
CA ILE A 26 -13.88 10.65 8.79
C ILE A 26 -14.89 11.78 8.87
N GLU A 27 -14.42 12.96 9.29
CA GLU A 27 -15.24 14.17 9.35
C GLU A 27 -14.86 15.07 8.17
N GLY A 28 -15.72 15.06 7.15
CA GLY A 28 -15.45 15.71 5.87
C GLY A 28 -14.31 15.04 5.10
N GLN A 29 -13.08 15.52 5.31
CA GLN A 29 -11.86 15.03 4.66
C GLN A 29 -10.68 14.89 5.64
N VAL A 30 -10.97 14.91 6.94
CA VAL A 30 -9.98 14.83 8.02
C VAL A 30 -10.21 13.55 8.81
N LEU A 31 -9.12 12.88 9.16
CA LEU A 31 -9.13 11.73 10.04
C LEU A 31 -9.23 12.20 11.49
N THR A 32 -10.28 11.76 12.17
CA THR A 32 -10.45 11.91 13.61
C THR A 32 -10.51 10.54 14.28
N CYS A 33 -10.21 10.48 15.58
CA CYS A 33 -10.32 9.24 16.33
C CYS A 33 -10.89 9.46 17.72
N SER A 34 -11.57 8.45 18.25
CA SER A 34 -12.02 8.40 19.64
C SER A 34 -11.47 7.16 20.32
N LEU A 35 -10.93 7.35 21.52
CA LEU A 35 -10.51 6.27 22.42
C LEU A 35 -11.51 6.22 23.57
N SER A 36 -12.23 5.11 23.69
CA SER A 36 -13.05 4.83 24.85
C SER A 36 -12.37 3.81 25.75
N ALA A 37 -12.34 4.10 27.04
CA ALA A 37 -11.78 3.23 28.06
C ALA A 37 -12.57 3.36 29.38
N PRO A 38 -12.56 2.33 30.24
CA PRO A 38 -13.23 2.38 31.54
C PRO A 38 -12.66 3.41 32.51
N CYS A 39 -11.41 3.83 32.34
CA CYS A 39 -10.72 4.83 33.14
C CYS A 39 -9.79 5.69 32.29
N ASP A 40 -9.26 6.76 32.87
CA ASP A 40 -8.28 7.61 32.21
C ASP A 40 -6.97 6.83 31.98
N LEU A 41 -6.47 6.89 30.75
CA LEU A 41 -5.29 6.15 30.31
C LEU A 41 -4.14 7.11 30.04
N LEU A 42 -2.95 6.78 30.55
CA LEU A 42 -1.71 7.38 30.07
C LEU A 42 -1.29 6.65 28.80
N ALA A 43 -1.71 7.21 27.66
CA ALA A 43 -1.46 6.64 26.35
C ALA A 43 -1.19 7.73 25.31
N GLU A 44 -0.63 7.33 24.18
CA GLU A 44 -0.37 8.17 23.02
C GLU A 44 -1.12 7.64 21.81
N LEU A 45 -1.66 8.56 21.00
CA LEU A 45 -2.21 8.27 19.69
C LEU A 45 -1.12 8.47 18.65
N VAL A 46 -0.85 7.41 17.90
CA VAL A 46 0.23 7.36 16.91
C VAL A 46 -0.36 6.99 15.55
N PRO A 47 -0.62 7.97 14.67
CA PRO A 47 -0.92 7.70 13.27
C PRO A 47 0.25 6.99 12.62
N CYS A 48 -0.04 5.97 11.81
CA CYS A 48 0.99 5.16 11.18
C CYS A 48 0.56 4.67 9.79
N TRP A 49 1.55 4.33 8.97
CA TRP A 49 1.37 3.85 7.61
C TRP A 49 1.65 2.35 7.50
N GLN A 50 0.70 1.59 6.97
CA GLN A 50 0.79 0.14 6.84
C GLN A 50 0.44 -0.31 5.40
N PRO A 51 1.42 -0.41 4.49
CA PRO A 51 1.15 -0.76 3.08
C PRO A 51 0.73 -2.23 2.89
N VAL A 52 1.14 -3.13 3.78
CA VAL A 52 0.78 -4.56 3.72
C VAL A 52 -0.03 -4.93 4.96
N SER A 53 -1.14 -5.66 4.80
CA SER A 53 -2.08 -5.99 5.88
C SER A 53 -1.46 -6.69 7.09
N SER A 54 -0.40 -7.46 6.91
CA SER A 54 0.33 -8.16 7.97
C SER A 54 1.71 -7.56 8.28
N GLY A 55 2.05 -6.39 7.71
CA GLY A 55 3.35 -5.73 7.90
C GLY A 55 3.40 -4.82 9.14
N PRO A 56 4.59 -4.41 9.60
CA PRO A 56 4.71 -3.41 10.66
C PRO A 56 4.10 -2.07 10.22
N CYS A 57 3.34 -1.42 11.10
CA CYS A 57 2.86 -0.06 10.88
C CYS A 57 3.97 0.93 11.23
N GLN A 58 4.27 1.85 10.32
CA GLN A 58 5.36 2.81 10.49
C GLN A 58 4.79 4.14 11.01
N PRO A 59 5.17 4.60 12.21
CA PRO A 59 4.68 5.86 12.77
C PRO A 59 4.93 7.05 11.84
N LEU A 60 3.93 7.92 11.71
CA LEU A 60 4.08 9.16 10.96
C LEU A 60 4.81 10.21 11.81
N PRO A 61 5.84 10.87 11.27
CA PRO A 61 6.63 11.83 12.03
C PRO A 61 5.80 13.08 12.36
N GLY A 62 5.91 13.57 13.60
CA GLY A 62 5.31 14.84 14.03
C GLY A 62 3.79 14.81 14.25
N LEU A 63 3.15 13.64 14.20
CA LEU A 63 1.70 13.47 14.37
C LEU A 63 1.30 12.71 15.64
N GLN A 64 2.27 12.37 16.48
CA GLN A 64 2.02 11.71 17.77
C GLN A 64 1.48 12.71 18.77
N GLN A 65 0.45 12.33 19.51
CA GLN A 65 -0.18 13.18 20.53
C GLN A 65 -0.69 12.38 21.73
N PRO A 66 -0.78 12.99 22.92
CA PRO A 66 -1.37 12.32 24.09
C PRO A 66 -2.82 11.91 23.80
N ALA A 67 -3.21 10.70 24.19
CA ALA A 67 -4.59 10.27 24.16
C ALA A 67 -5.34 10.96 25.31
N GLY A 68 -6.04 12.06 25.01
CA GLY A 68 -6.76 12.81 26.05
C GLY A 68 -8.01 13.53 25.55
N GLY A 69 -8.92 13.83 26.48
CA GLY A 69 -10.12 14.61 26.24
C GLY A 69 -11.38 13.77 26.02
N LYS A 70 -12.53 14.31 26.45
CA LYS A 70 -13.85 13.76 26.15
C LYS A 70 -14.26 14.20 24.74
N GLY A 71 -13.74 13.54 23.71
CA GLY A 71 -14.17 13.80 22.34
C GLY A 71 -13.27 13.21 21.26
N PRO A 72 -13.69 13.31 19.99
CA PRO A 72 -12.85 12.98 18.84
C PRO A 72 -11.62 13.89 18.79
N GLN A 73 -10.46 13.30 18.50
CA GLN A 73 -9.20 14.00 18.36
C GLN A 73 -8.76 13.97 16.89
N GLU A 74 -8.35 15.12 16.37
CA GLU A 74 -7.80 15.27 15.02
C GLU A 74 -6.27 15.26 15.03
N PHE A 75 -5.68 15.00 13.87
CA PHE A 75 -4.23 14.94 13.65
C PHE A 75 -3.76 16.08 12.74
N GLY A 76 -4.16 17.32 13.05
CA GLY A 76 -3.74 18.51 12.30
C GLY A 76 -4.08 18.46 10.81
N GLY A 77 -5.30 18.01 10.45
CA GLY A 77 -5.75 17.93 9.07
C GLY A 77 -5.25 16.72 8.27
N LEU A 78 -4.74 15.68 8.94
CA LEU A 78 -4.37 14.42 8.29
C LEU A 78 -5.56 13.87 7.48
N ARG A 79 -5.36 13.66 6.18
CA ARG A 79 -6.40 13.16 5.28
C ARG A 79 -6.46 11.64 5.33
N PRO A 80 -7.66 11.04 5.29
CA PRO A 80 -7.84 9.60 5.39
C PRO A 80 -7.37 8.87 4.13
N HIS A 81 -6.64 7.76 4.30
CA HIS A 81 -6.13 6.92 3.20
C HIS A 81 -6.17 5.44 3.63
N PRO A 82 -6.39 4.46 2.74
CA PRO A 82 -6.53 3.04 3.11
C PRO A 82 -5.36 2.42 3.88
N ASN A 83 -4.14 2.94 3.65
CA ASN A 83 -2.93 2.51 4.37
C ASN A 83 -2.72 3.20 5.72
N LEU A 84 -3.57 4.16 6.09
CA LEU A 84 -3.49 4.81 7.39
C LEU A 84 -4.16 3.96 8.47
N CYS A 85 -3.44 3.86 9.58
CA CYS A 85 -3.94 3.33 10.83
C CYS A 85 -3.64 4.32 11.95
N VAL A 86 -4.31 4.16 13.08
CA VAL A 86 -3.92 4.81 14.33
C VAL A 86 -3.64 3.71 15.34
N GLN A 87 -2.53 3.85 16.07
CA GLN A 87 -2.15 2.99 17.17
C GLN A 87 -2.29 3.72 18.48
N VAL A 88 -2.67 2.98 19.53
CA VAL A 88 -2.63 3.47 20.92
C VAL A 88 -1.42 2.86 21.59
N TRP A 89 -0.50 3.71 22.02
CA TRP A 89 0.74 3.29 22.70
C TRP A 89 0.62 3.57 24.19
N SER A 90 1.00 2.61 25.03
CA SER A 90 1.08 2.80 26.48
C SER A 90 2.21 1.96 27.06
N GLY A 91 3.09 2.60 27.84
CA GLY A 91 4.31 1.97 28.36
C GLY A 91 5.26 1.50 27.25
N GLY A 92 5.30 2.21 26.11
CA GLY A 92 6.14 1.83 24.96
C GLY A 92 5.64 0.64 24.14
N GLN A 93 4.43 0.13 24.43
CA GLN A 93 3.82 -0.97 23.70
C GLN A 93 2.56 -0.54 22.96
N VAL A 94 2.34 -1.11 21.78
CA VAL A 94 1.08 -0.97 21.04
C VAL A 94 0.00 -1.78 21.74
N ARG A 95 -1.08 -1.11 22.14
CA ARG A 95 -2.22 -1.72 22.84
C ARG A 95 -3.43 -1.92 21.93
N LEU A 96 -3.70 -0.94 21.08
CA LEU A 96 -4.80 -0.98 20.11
C LEU A 96 -4.32 -0.50 18.74
N THR A 97 -4.94 -1.00 17.67
CA THR A 97 -4.69 -0.55 16.29
C THR A 97 -5.99 -0.62 15.50
N GLN A 98 -6.31 0.46 14.77
CA GLN A 98 -7.43 0.49 13.84
C GLN A 98 -6.96 1.09 12.51
N CYS A 99 -7.34 0.48 11.38
CA CYS A 99 -6.93 0.88 10.04
C CYS A 99 -8.12 1.23 9.15
N LEU A 100 -7.91 2.10 8.16
CA LEU A 100 -8.93 2.55 7.19
C LEU A 100 -9.05 1.66 5.95
N ARG A 101 -8.72 0.37 6.06
CA ARG A 101 -8.58 -0.54 4.91
C ARG A 101 -9.90 -0.86 4.20
N ASP A 102 -11.02 -0.80 4.93
CA ASP A 102 -12.32 -1.20 4.42
C ASP A 102 -13.09 0.01 3.88
N PRO A 103 -13.14 0.21 2.54
CA PRO A 103 -13.80 1.38 1.96
C PRO A 103 -15.31 1.40 2.21
N GLY A 104 -15.94 0.25 2.50
CA GLY A 104 -17.35 0.18 2.89
C GLY A 104 -17.62 0.70 4.30
N THR A 105 -16.63 0.64 5.21
CA THR A 105 -16.74 1.13 6.59
C THR A 105 -16.38 2.61 6.68
N PHE A 106 -15.52 3.10 5.78
CA PHE A 106 -14.98 4.46 5.78
C PHE A 106 -15.32 5.22 4.48
N PRO A 107 -16.60 5.55 4.23
CA PRO A 107 -16.98 6.40 3.11
C PRO A 107 -16.38 7.80 3.31
N GLY A 108 -15.51 8.22 2.39
CA GLY A 108 -14.80 9.51 2.48
C GLY A 108 -13.28 9.38 2.56
N ALA A 109 -12.75 8.16 2.68
CA ALA A 109 -11.32 7.91 2.49
C ALA A 109 -10.88 8.31 1.07
N LEU A 110 -9.66 8.82 0.95
CA LEU A 110 -9.06 9.11 -0.34
C LEU A 110 -8.97 7.84 -1.21
N PRO A 111 -9.09 7.96 -2.54
CA PRO A 111 -8.93 6.82 -3.44
C PRO A 111 -7.48 6.32 -3.38
N GLY A 112 -7.24 5.16 -2.80
CA GLY A 112 -5.88 4.64 -2.62
C GLY A 112 -5.82 3.13 -2.75
N ARG A 113 -4.60 2.61 -2.90
CA ARG A 113 -4.32 1.18 -2.94
C ARG A 113 -3.32 0.78 -1.86
N PRO A 114 -3.32 -0.50 -1.43
CA PRO A 114 -2.34 -1.00 -0.47
C PRO A 114 -0.89 -0.80 -0.87
N ASP A 115 -0.59 -0.84 -2.17
CA ASP A 115 0.76 -0.68 -2.72
C ASP A 115 1.22 0.78 -2.86
N ASP A 116 0.38 1.76 -2.49
CA ASP A 116 0.77 3.17 -2.57
C ASP A 116 1.94 3.48 -1.62
N LEU A 117 2.90 4.26 -2.14
CA LEU A 117 4.09 4.68 -1.43
C LEU A 117 3.81 5.91 -0.57
N LEU A 118 4.33 5.89 0.67
CA LEU A 118 4.41 7.07 1.50
C LEU A 118 5.69 7.84 1.16
N LEU A 119 5.55 9.04 0.61
CA LEU A 119 6.66 9.96 0.41
C LEU A 119 6.63 11.06 1.46
N LEU A 120 7.83 11.51 1.81
CA LEU A 120 8.06 12.55 2.79
C LEU A 120 8.92 13.63 2.13
N GLN A 121 8.46 14.88 2.25
CA GLN A 121 9.14 16.06 1.72
C GLN A 121 9.58 16.97 2.86
N HIS A 122 10.86 17.30 2.92
CA HIS A 122 11.39 18.26 3.89
C HIS A 122 11.28 19.70 3.36
N GLY A 123 10.81 20.63 4.20
CA GLY A 123 10.80 22.06 3.90
C GLY A 123 12.21 22.61 3.76
N GLY A 124 12.52 23.24 2.62
CA GLY A 124 13.80 23.90 2.36
C GLY A 124 14.45 23.51 1.02
N ASN A 125 14.55 22.19 0.74
CA ASN A 125 15.23 21.69 -0.47
C ASN A 125 14.31 20.90 -1.41
N ALA A 126 13.01 20.78 -1.10
CA ALA A 126 12.04 19.94 -1.82
C ALA A 126 12.50 18.49 -2.05
N SER A 127 13.49 18.00 -1.28
CA SER A 127 14.00 16.65 -1.40
C SER A 127 12.94 15.67 -0.89
N LEU A 128 12.55 14.76 -1.77
CA LEU A 128 11.62 13.67 -1.46
C LEU A 128 12.39 12.44 -0.99
N CYS A 129 11.83 11.75 -0.02
CA CYS A 129 12.26 10.41 0.37
C CYS A 129 11.05 9.49 0.49
N ALA A 130 11.29 8.19 0.29
CA ALA A 130 10.30 7.16 0.54
C ALA A 130 10.42 6.68 1.99
N VAL A 131 9.30 6.59 2.70
CA VAL A 131 9.26 6.09 4.07
C VAL A 131 9.14 4.57 4.04
N GLU A 132 10.20 3.89 4.45
CA GLU A 132 10.27 2.44 4.52
C GLU A 132 10.92 1.99 5.84
N ARG A 133 10.31 1.01 6.51
CA ARG A 133 10.74 0.46 7.81
C ARG A 133 10.99 1.52 8.89
N GLY A 134 10.24 2.63 8.86
CA GLY A 134 10.39 3.73 9.80
C GLY A 134 11.56 4.66 9.49
N ALA A 135 12.25 4.46 8.37
CA ALA A 135 13.31 5.33 7.89
C ALA A 135 12.90 6.04 6.59
N CYS A 136 13.33 7.30 6.46
CA CYS A 136 13.20 8.09 5.24
C CYS A 136 14.40 7.77 4.34
N THR A 137 14.16 6.97 3.30
CA THR A 137 15.18 6.55 2.33
C THR A 137 15.14 7.51 1.14
N PRO A 138 16.25 8.19 0.79
CA PRO A 138 16.31 9.03 -0.40
C PRO A 138 15.85 8.28 -1.65
N LEU A 139 15.12 8.93 -2.54
CA LEU A 139 14.58 8.27 -3.75
C LEU A 139 15.70 7.67 -4.63
N ALA A 140 16.86 8.31 -4.71
CA ALA A 140 18.04 7.81 -5.42
C ALA A 140 18.51 6.42 -4.96
N SER A 141 18.29 6.08 -3.69
CA SER A 141 18.67 4.79 -3.08
C SER A 141 17.47 3.87 -2.86
N PHE A 142 16.27 4.26 -3.31
CA PHE A 142 15.05 3.52 -3.08
C PHE A 142 14.91 2.36 -4.07
N THR A 143 15.03 1.13 -3.57
CA THR A 143 14.83 -0.10 -4.33
C THR A 143 13.51 -0.75 -3.93
N SER A 144 12.39 -0.15 -4.33
CA SER A 144 11.08 -0.76 -4.09
C SER A 144 10.94 -2.07 -4.87
N ARG A 145 10.29 -3.04 -4.23
CA ARG A 145 9.92 -4.40 -4.65
C ARG A 145 9.53 -4.49 -6.14
N GLY A 146 10.52 -4.59 -7.03
CA GLY A 146 10.33 -4.79 -8.47
C GLY A 146 10.11 -3.54 -9.31
N ALA A 147 10.23 -2.33 -8.74
CA ALA A 147 10.30 -1.12 -9.55
C ALA A 147 11.68 -1.06 -10.23
N GLY A 148 11.69 -0.81 -11.54
CA GLY A 148 12.90 -0.77 -12.35
C GLY A 148 13.92 0.31 -11.89
N HIS A 149 14.99 0.47 -12.67
CA HIS A 149 16.16 1.32 -12.39
C HIS A 149 15.91 2.51 -11.42
N PRO A 150 16.57 2.55 -10.25
CA PRO A 150 16.27 3.48 -9.15
C PRO A 150 16.20 4.97 -9.55
N GLY A 151 17.08 5.41 -10.45
CA GLY A 151 17.14 6.81 -10.88
C GLY A 151 15.95 7.27 -11.74
N LEU A 152 15.29 6.38 -12.47
CA LEU A 152 14.14 6.74 -13.31
C LEU A 152 12.86 6.88 -12.47
N LEU A 153 12.71 6.01 -11.47
CA LEU A 153 11.62 6.07 -10.50
C LEU A 153 11.65 7.36 -9.68
N GLU A 154 12.84 7.83 -9.28
CA GLU A 154 12.98 9.10 -8.57
C GLU A 154 12.41 10.28 -9.36
N GLN A 155 12.82 10.41 -10.63
CA GLN A 155 12.39 11.54 -11.47
C GLN A 155 10.89 11.50 -11.75
N ASP A 156 10.34 10.31 -11.95
CA ASP A 156 8.90 10.14 -12.19
C ASP A 156 8.07 10.45 -10.93
N LEU A 157 8.51 10.02 -9.75
CA LEU A 157 7.83 10.35 -8.49
C LEU A 157 7.91 11.85 -8.18
N GLN A 158 9.07 12.48 -8.42
CA GLN A 158 9.22 13.94 -8.27
C GLN A 158 8.27 14.69 -9.20
N ARG A 159 8.15 14.24 -10.46
CA ARG A 159 7.22 14.82 -11.43
C ARG A 159 5.78 14.63 -10.98
N ASP A 160 5.40 13.42 -10.55
CA ASP A 160 4.03 13.11 -10.12
C ASP A 160 3.61 13.93 -8.88
N VAL A 161 4.52 14.21 -7.94
CA VAL A 161 4.25 15.16 -6.85
C VAL A 161 4.08 16.58 -7.41
N ALA A 162 4.97 17.04 -8.28
CA ALA A 162 4.92 18.40 -8.83
C ALA A 162 3.66 18.68 -9.67
N VAL A 163 3.16 17.68 -10.41
CA VAL A 163 1.94 17.79 -11.24
C VAL A 163 0.65 17.42 -10.49
N GLY A 164 0.73 17.12 -9.18
CA GLY A 164 -0.44 16.80 -8.35
C GLY A 164 -1.06 15.43 -8.63
N GLN A 165 -0.29 14.47 -9.15
CA GLN A 165 -0.70 13.07 -9.33
C GLN A 165 -0.58 12.25 -8.04
N CYS A 166 0.24 12.70 -7.07
CA CYS A 166 0.25 12.17 -5.72
C CYS A 166 -0.72 12.92 -4.81
N GLN A 167 -1.30 12.21 -3.86
CA GLN A 167 -2.25 12.79 -2.91
C GLN A 167 -1.52 13.33 -1.70
N GLN A 168 -1.75 14.60 -1.36
CA GLN A 168 -1.23 15.18 -0.14
C GLN A 168 -2.01 14.63 1.06
N LEU A 169 -1.33 13.87 1.93
CA LEU A 169 -1.93 13.31 3.14
C LEU A 169 -1.92 14.30 4.29
N TRP A 170 -0.82 15.04 4.43
CA TRP A 170 -0.66 15.97 5.53
C TRP A 170 0.31 17.08 5.15
N HIS A 171 -0.03 18.30 5.56
CA HIS A 171 0.84 19.46 5.42
C HIS A 171 0.77 20.29 6.71
N PRO A 172 1.90 20.49 7.38
CA PRO A 172 1.96 21.31 8.57
C PRO A 172 1.72 22.76 8.21
N SER A 173 0.91 23.44 9.01
CA SER A 173 0.62 24.87 8.89
C SER A 173 1.86 25.77 9.11
N ASN A 174 2.97 25.22 9.63
CA ASN A 174 4.18 25.95 9.94
C ASN A 174 5.32 25.63 8.94
N ARG A 175 6.00 26.67 8.43
CA ARG A 175 6.92 26.62 7.26
C ARG A 175 8.14 25.70 7.40
N THR A 176 8.44 25.20 8.59
CA THR A 176 9.59 24.30 8.87
C THR A 176 9.23 22.82 8.84
N GLY A 177 7.97 22.48 8.52
CA GLY A 177 7.47 21.13 8.67
C GLY A 177 7.62 20.22 7.45
N VAL A 178 7.33 18.95 7.69
CA VAL A 178 7.41 17.84 6.74
C VAL A 178 6.07 17.69 6.00
N VAL A 179 6.07 17.52 4.68
CA VAL A 179 4.84 17.22 3.91
C VAL A 179 4.78 15.73 3.60
N LEU A 180 3.62 15.11 3.82
CA LEU A 180 3.38 13.69 3.54
C LEU A 180 2.52 13.52 2.29
N TRP A 181 2.93 12.60 1.43
CA TRP A 181 2.27 12.29 0.17
C TRP A 181 2.02 10.79 0.03
N ALA A 182 0.89 10.41 -0.57
CA ALA A 182 0.61 9.06 -1.06
C ALA A 182 0.75 9.03 -2.58
N CYS A 183 1.66 8.20 -3.10
CA CYS A 183 1.91 8.09 -4.53
C CYS A 183 1.59 6.67 -5.04
N PRO A 184 0.81 6.55 -6.13
CA PRO A 184 0.39 5.26 -6.66
C PRO A 184 1.55 4.51 -7.34
N LEU A 185 2.00 3.42 -6.72
CA LEU A 185 3.16 2.66 -7.21
C LEU A 185 2.83 1.77 -8.42
N HIS A 186 1.59 1.27 -8.51
CA HIS A 186 1.15 0.39 -9.60
C HIS A 186 1.39 0.94 -11.02
N LYS A 187 1.49 2.28 -11.18
CA LYS A 187 1.80 2.92 -12.47
C LYS A 187 3.20 2.56 -12.97
N TYR A 188 4.14 2.39 -12.06
CA TYR A 188 5.55 2.13 -12.35
C TYR A 188 5.89 0.64 -12.35
N LEU A 189 5.11 -0.16 -11.62
CA LEU A 189 5.26 -1.61 -11.54
C LEU A 189 4.60 -2.36 -12.69
N ARG A 190 4.07 -1.68 -13.72
CA ARG A 190 3.42 -2.33 -14.86
C ARG A 190 4.45 -3.21 -15.55
N THR A 191 4.43 -4.46 -15.13
CA THR A 191 5.35 -5.52 -15.48
C THR A 191 5.25 -5.72 -16.98
N HIS A 192 6.34 -6.15 -17.60
CA HIS A 192 6.45 -6.45 -19.02
C HIS A 192 5.57 -7.64 -19.47
N TRP A 193 4.32 -7.71 -19.01
CA TRP A 193 3.27 -8.57 -19.54
C TRP A 193 3.15 -8.40 -21.04
N ALA A 194 3.43 -7.21 -21.59
CA ALA A 194 3.55 -7.01 -23.02
C ALA A 194 4.53 -7.99 -23.68
N LEU A 195 5.70 -8.26 -23.09
CA LEU A 195 6.66 -9.22 -23.63
C LEU A 195 6.17 -10.67 -23.52
N VAL A 196 5.46 -11.01 -22.43
CA VAL A 196 4.82 -12.32 -22.28
C VAL A 196 3.72 -12.51 -23.33
N TRP A 197 2.86 -11.50 -23.51
CA TRP A 197 1.82 -11.48 -24.54
C TRP A 197 2.40 -11.56 -25.95
N MET A 198 3.50 -10.85 -26.22
CA MET A 198 4.23 -10.94 -27.50
C MET A 198 4.83 -12.34 -27.70
N GLY A 199 5.38 -12.95 -26.65
CA GLY A 199 5.87 -14.33 -26.69
C GLY A 199 4.75 -15.35 -26.95
N VAL A 200 3.59 -15.20 -26.32
CA VAL A 200 2.40 -16.05 -26.54
C VAL A 200 1.86 -15.89 -27.95
N LEU A 201 1.73 -14.65 -28.45
CA LEU A 201 1.31 -14.36 -29.82
C LEU A 201 2.27 -14.97 -30.84
N LEU A 202 3.57 -14.82 -30.62
CA LEU A 202 4.60 -15.39 -31.50
C LEU A 202 4.55 -16.93 -31.49
N GLY A 203 4.41 -17.54 -30.30
CA GLY A 203 4.27 -18.99 -30.17
C GLY A 203 3.01 -19.53 -30.86
N ALA A 204 1.87 -18.85 -30.72
CA ALA A 204 0.63 -19.19 -31.41
C ALA A 204 0.77 -19.07 -32.94
N ALA A 205 1.42 -18.01 -33.43
CA ALA A 205 1.71 -17.82 -34.85
C ALA A 205 2.62 -18.93 -35.40
N CYS A 206 3.68 -19.32 -34.67
CA CYS A 206 4.54 -20.43 -35.05
C CYS A 206 3.77 -21.76 -35.11
N LEU A 207 2.91 -22.05 -34.13
CA LEU A 207 2.06 -23.24 -34.14
C LEU A 207 1.10 -23.25 -35.33
N LEU A 208 0.46 -22.12 -35.63
CA LEU A 208 -0.41 -21.97 -36.81
C LEU A 208 0.34 -22.24 -38.11
N LEU A 209 1.55 -21.69 -38.26
CA LEU A 209 2.40 -21.94 -39.43
C LEU A 209 2.76 -23.42 -39.57
N LEU A 210 3.16 -24.08 -38.48
CA LEU A 210 3.44 -25.53 -38.50
C LEU A 210 2.22 -26.36 -38.89
N LEU A 211 1.02 -25.98 -38.40
CA LEU A 211 -0.23 -26.65 -38.76
C LEU A 211 -0.59 -26.43 -40.24
N LEU A 212 -0.32 -25.25 -40.80
CA LEU A 212 -0.55 -24.97 -42.22
C LEU A 212 0.41 -25.79 -43.11
N MET A 213 1.70 -25.83 -42.77
CA MET A 213 2.67 -26.66 -43.48
C MET A 213 2.28 -28.14 -43.44
N LYS A 214 1.90 -28.66 -42.26
CA LYS A 214 1.45 -30.04 -42.13
C LYS A 214 0.14 -30.30 -42.89
N LYS A 215 -0.76 -29.32 -42.96
CA LYS A 215 -1.99 -29.40 -43.76
C LYS A 215 -1.66 -29.48 -45.26
N GLU A 216 -0.66 -28.76 -45.73
CA GLU A 216 -0.23 -28.82 -47.13
C GLU A 216 0.40 -30.17 -47.48
N ASP A 217 1.25 -30.72 -46.61
CA ASP A 217 1.81 -32.08 -46.77
C ASP A 217 0.71 -33.15 -46.78
N VAL A 218 -0.25 -33.07 -45.85
CA VAL A 218 -1.39 -34.00 -45.78
C VAL A 218 -2.30 -33.82 -47.00
N LYS A 219 -2.47 -32.61 -47.49
CA LYS A 219 -3.28 -32.32 -48.70
C LYS A 219 -2.56 -32.78 -49.98
N GLY A 220 -1.23 -32.71 -50.03
CA GLY A 220 -0.40 -33.27 -51.08
C GLY A 220 -0.46 -34.80 -51.09
N TRP A 221 -0.34 -35.42 -49.93
CA TRP A 221 -0.47 -36.87 -49.75
C TRP A 221 -1.87 -37.39 -50.11
N LEU A 222 -2.94 -36.70 -49.67
CA LEU A 222 -4.33 -37.01 -50.05
C LEU A 222 -4.58 -36.89 -51.56
N LYS A 223 -3.99 -35.90 -52.23
CA LYS A 223 -4.08 -35.77 -53.69
C LYS A 223 -3.36 -36.93 -54.40
N SER A 224 -2.20 -37.35 -53.89
CA SER A 224 -1.45 -38.51 -54.43
C SER A 224 -2.22 -39.82 -54.27
N LEU A 225 -2.84 -40.05 -53.11
CA LEU A 225 -3.70 -41.22 -52.86
C LEU A 225 -4.94 -41.25 -53.76
N ARG A 226 -5.57 -40.09 -54.00
CA ARG A 226 -6.73 -39.98 -54.91
C ARG A 226 -6.34 -40.28 -56.36
N ALA A 227 -5.14 -39.89 -56.80
CA ALA A 227 -4.64 -40.21 -58.14
C ALA A 227 -4.34 -41.71 -58.31
N GLY A 228 -3.83 -42.37 -57.26
CA GLY A 228 -3.55 -43.81 -57.28
C GLY A 228 -4.81 -44.71 -57.28
N TYR A 229 -5.90 -44.27 -56.65
CA TYR A 229 -7.17 -45.02 -56.60
C TYR A 229 -8.07 -44.86 -57.84
N GLY A 230 -7.77 -43.89 -58.73
CA GLY A 230 -8.53 -43.65 -59.95
C GLY A 230 -8.08 -44.45 -61.19
N SER A 231 -7.02 -45.28 -61.07
CA SER A 231 -6.39 -45.97 -62.22
C SER A 231 -6.57 -47.49 -62.22
N LYS A 232 -7.59 -48.02 -61.54
CA LYS A 232 -7.89 -49.47 -61.56
C LYS A 232 -9.38 -49.70 -61.71
N GLY A 233 -9.84 -49.64 -62.95
CA GLY A 233 -11.23 -49.85 -63.35
C GLY A 233 -11.36 -49.84 -64.87
N GLU A 234 -10.53 -50.65 -65.55
CA GLU A 234 -10.85 -51.26 -66.84
C GLU A 234 -11.09 -52.76 -66.60
#